data_AF-A0A8I1ZNS8-F1
#
_entry.id   AF-A0A8I1ZNS8-F1
#
_cell.length_a   1.000
_cell.length_b   1.000
_cell.length_c   1.000
_cell.angle_alpha   90.00
_cell.angle_beta   90.00
_cell.angle_gamma   90.00
#
_symmetry.space_group_name_H-M   'P 1'
#
loop_
_entity.id
_entity.type
_entity.pdbx_description
1 polymer ?
#
loop_
_entity_poly.entity_id
_entity_poly.type
_entity_poly.pdbx_seq_one_letter_code
_entity_poly.pdbx_strand_id
1 'polypeptide(L)' 'MDYGSFIVRCPQCGTKNRVPNKRTTGNIVCGKCKSQLDLTLLFPHGFLRVNDSSFYDEVIRFNGPVLVDFTAPW' A
#
# COMPACT_ATOMS: atom_id res chain seq x y z
N MET A 1 4.78 -3.98 -24.44
CA MET A 1 5.50 -4.21 -23.16
C MET A 1 4.45 -4.27 -22.07
N ASP A 2 4.18 -5.47 -21.55
CA ASP A 2 3.21 -5.67 -20.49
C ASP A 2 3.81 -5.17 -19.18
N TYR A 3 3.46 -3.95 -18.81
CA TYR A 3 3.74 -3.43 -17.48
C TYR A 3 2.98 -4.33 -16.51
N GLY A 4 3.71 -5.03 -15.63
CA GLY A 4 3.15 -5.97 -14.68
C GLY A 4 1.96 -5.41 -13.90
N SER A 5 1.20 -6.30 -13.26
CA SER A 5 0.07 -5.93 -12.43
C SER A 5 0.23 -6.53 -11.05
N PHE A 6 -0.18 -5.81 -10.02
CA PHE A 6 -0.24 -6.31 -8.65
C PHE A 6 -1.69 -6.44 -8.17
N ILE A 7 -1.87 -7.17 -7.07
CA ILE A 7 -3.18 -7.37 -6.45
C ILE A 7 -3.21 -6.56 -5.15
N VAL A 8 -4.22 -5.71 -5.01
CA VAL A 8 -4.50 -4.97 -3.77
C VAL A 8 -5.83 -5.42 -3.18
N ARG A 9 -5.86 -5.65 -1.87
CA ARG A 9 -7.10 -5.95 -1.15
C ARG A 9 -7.77 -4.63 -0.75
N CYS A 10 -9.05 -4.47 -1.08
CA CYS A 10 -9.82 -3.31 -0.66
C CYS A 10 -10.00 -3.32 0.87
N PRO A 11 -9.63 -2.25 1.60
CA PRO A 11 -9.78 -2.19 3.05
C PRO A 11 -11.25 -2.08 3.48
N GLN A 12 -12.14 -1.59 2.61
CA GLN A 12 -13.56 -1.42 2.92
C GLN A 12 -14.38 -2.70 2.71
N CYS A 13 -14.18 -3.42 1.59
CA CYS A 13 -15.01 -4.59 1.26
C CYS A 13 -14.24 -5.91 1.12
N GLY A 14 -12.92 -5.90 1.32
CA GLY A 14 -12.07 -7.09 1.27
C GLY A 14 -11.81 -7.67 -0.13
N THR A 15 -12.40 -7.10 -1.19
CA THR A 15 -12.24 -7.60 -2.57
C THR A 15 -10.81 -7.39 -3.07
N LYS A 16 -10.25 -8.39 -3.74
CA LYS A 16 -8.95 -8.29 -4.43
C LYS A 16 -9.13 -7.57 -5.76
N ASN A 17 -8.38 -6.50 -5.99
CA ASN A 17 -8.40 -5.70 -7.21
C ASN A 17 -7.05 -5.82 -7.91
N ARG A 18 -7.06 -6.05 -9.22
CA ARG A 18 -5.85 -6.07 -10.04
C ARG A 18 -5.55 -4.66 -10.53
N VAL A 19 -4.39 -4.12 -10.16
CA VAL A 19 -3.97 -2.77 -10.54
C VAL A 19 -2.76 -2.87 -11.49
N PRO A 20 -2.83 -2.27 -12.70
CA PRO A 20 -1.68 -2.19 -13.60
C PRO A 20 -0.59 -1.26 -13.05
N ASN A 21 0.70 -1.63 -13.15
CA ASN A 21 1.82 -0.82 -12.66
C ASN A 21 1.87 0.61 -13.23
N LYS A 22 1.32 0.84 -14.44
CA LYS A 22 1.25 2.18 -15.06
C LYS A 22 0.24 3.13 -14.42
N ARG A 23 -0.66 2.64 -13.57
CA ARG A 23 -1.66 3.44 -12.85
C ARG A 23 -1.25 3.56 -11.38
N THR A 24 -0.06 4.09 -11.10
CA THR A 24 0.33 4.51 -9.74
C THR A 24 -0.06 5.96 -9.45
N THR A 25 -0.44 6.73 -10.47
CA THR A 25 -0.91 8.12 -10.34
C THR A 25 -2.37 8.23 -10.83
N GLY A 26 -3.30 8.48 -9.91
CA GLY A 26 -4.73 8.69 -10.21
C GLY A 26 -5.69 8.13 -9.15
N ASN A 27 -6.98 8.50 -9.25
CA ASN A 27 -8.05 7.99 -8.38
C ASN A 27 -8.36 6.52 -8.70
N ILE A 28 -7.66 5.60 -8.05
CA ILE A 28 -7.91 4.17 -8.17
C ILE A 28 -9.01 3.79 -7.20
N VAL A 29 -10.04 3.12 -7.72
CA VAL A 29 -11.21 2.72 -6.93
C VAL A 29 -11.38 1.21 -6.94
N CYS A 30 -11.99 0.68 -5.89
CA CYS A 30 -12.36 -0.72 -5.85
C CYS A 30 -13.41 -1.02 -6.94
N GLY A 31 -13.19 -2.06 -7.73
CA GLY A 31 -14.14 -2.51 -8.76
C GLY A 31 -15.52 -2.87 -8.20
N LYS A 32 -15.58 -3.33 -6.95
CA LYS A 32 -16.81 -3.76 -6.25
C LYS A 32 -17.53 -2.60 -5.55
N CYS A 33 -16.95 -2.04 -4.48
CA CYS A 33 -17.63 -1.04 -3.65
C CYS A 33 -17.35 0.41 -4.07
N LYS A 34 -16.50 0.64 -5.08
CA LYS A 34 -16.08 1.97 -5.56
C LYS A 34 -15.36 2.86 -4.54
N SER A 35 -15.03 2.34 -3.35
CA SER A 35 -14.19 3.07 -2.39
C SER A 35 -12.81 3.35 -3.00
N GLN A 36 -12.20 4.46 -2.60
CA GLN A 36 -10.84 4.77 -3.00
C GLN A 36 -9.87 3.72 -2.46
N LEU A 37 -8.89 3.36 -3.28
CA LEU A 37 -7.78 2.48 -2.92
C LEU A 37 -6.54 3.36 -2.80
N ASP A 38 -6.09 3.57 -1.56
CA ASP A 38 -4.83 4.24 -1.31
C ASP A 38 -3.67 3.26 -1.54
N LEU A 39 -2.85 3.57 -2.54
CA LEU A 39 -1.66 2.78 -2.89
C LEU A 39 -0.36 3.43 -2.43
N THR A 40 -0.43 4.55 -1.71
CA THR A 40 0.73 5.33 -1.26
C THR A 40 1.66 4.47 -0.39
N LEU A 41 1.09 3.59 0.45
CA LEU A 41 1.85 2.65 1.29
C LEU A 41 2.44 1.47 0.50
N LEU A 42 1.91 1.13 -0.67
CA LEU A 42 2.46 0.07 -1.53
C LEU A 42 3.61 0.59 -2.39
N PHE A 43 3.63 1.89 -2.69
CA PHE A 43 4.69 2.55 -3.45
C PHE A 43 5.09 3.86 -2.76
N PRO A 44 5.65 3.80 -1.54
CA PRO A 44 6.12 5.01 -0.90
C PRO A 44 7.27 5.59 -1.76
N HIS A 45 7.31 6.92 -1.89
CA HIS A 45 8.37 7.64 -2.61
C HIS A 45 9.71 7.62 -1.84
N GLY A 46 10.06 6.49 -1.22
CA GLY A 46 11.22 6.32 -0.34
C GLY A 46 10.89 5.57 0.95
N PHE A 47 11.79 5.64 1.92
CA PHE A 47 11.58 5.07 3.25
C PHE A 47 10.49 5.85 3.99
N LEU A 48 9.50 5.12 4.52
CA LEU A 48 8.50 5.68 5.41
C LEU A 48 9.07 5.67 6.84
N ARG A 49 9.13 6.84 7.48
CA ARG A 49 9.54 6.93 8.88
C ARG A 49 8.33 6.65 9.78
N VAL A 50 8.33 5.47 10.38
CA VAL A 50 7.37 5.03 11.38
C VAL A 50 7.76 5.51 12.78
N ASN A 51 6.77 5.69 13.65
CA ASN A 51 6.95 5.86 15.09
C ASN A 51 5.95 4.98 15.85
N ASP A 52 6.02 4.95 17.17
CA ASP A 52 5.19 4.08 18.01
C ASP A 52 3.68 4.23 17.75
N SER A 53 3.21 5.45 17.47
CA SER A 53 1.79 5.71 17.19
C SER A 53 1.34 5.25 15.81
N SER A 54 2.24 5.22 14.80
CA SER A 54 1.91 4.81 13.43
C SER A 54 2.25 3.34 13.13
N PHE A 55 3.10 2.72 13.96
CA PHE A 55 3.63 1.38 13.72
C PHE A 55 2.55 0.31 13.52
N TYR A 56 1.46 0.37 14.30
CA TYR A 56 0.39 -0.61 14.19
C TYR A 56 -0.31 -0.57 12.82
N ASP A 57 -0.67 0.62 12.35
CA ASP A 57 -1.38 0.76 11.07
C ASP A 57 -0.45 0.59 9.86
N GLU A 58 0.79 1.07 9.94
CA GLU A 58 1.74 1.07 8.82
C GLU A 58 2.54 -0.24 8.68
N VAL A 59 2.82 -0.94 9.79
CA VAL A 59 3.60 -2.19 9.80
C VAL A 59 2.72 -3.40 10.11
N ILE A 60 2.03 -3.41 11.25
CA ILE A 60 1.31 -4.62 11.71
C ILE A 60 0.10 -4.94 10.83
N ARG A 61 -0.66 -3.94 10.40
CA ARG A 61 -1.86 -4.14 9.56
C ARG A 61 -1.57 -4.20 8.06
N PHE A 62 -0.33 -3.99 7.65
CA PHE A 62 0.02 -4.02 6.24
C PHE A 62 -0.12 -5.44 5.67
N ASN A 63 -0.88 -5.58 4.58
CA ASN A 63 -1.21 -6.88 3.99
C ASN A 63 -0.11 -7.42 3.05
N GLY A 64 1.14 -7.00 3.24
CA GLY A 64 2.28 -7.35 2.40
C GLY A 64 3.56 -7.51 3.22
N PRO A 65 4.67 -7.86 2.57
CA PRO A 65 5.96 -7.89 3.24
C PRO A 65 6.38 -6.47 3.67
N VAL A 66 6.90 -6.35 4.88
CA VAL A 66 7.47 -5.10 5.41
C VAL A 66 8.95 -5.34 5.72
N LEU A 67 9.81 -4.42 5.29
CA LEU A 67 11.19 -4.31 5.74
C LEU A 67 11.27 -3.13 6.71
N VAL A 68 11.74 -3.37 7.94
CA VAL A 68 11.89 -2.33 8.97
C VAL A 68 13.35 -2.22 9.35
N ASP A 69 13.87 -0.99 9.33
CA ASP A 69 15.20 -0.65 9.85
C ASP A 69 15.05 -0.01 11.23
N PHE A 70 15.51 -0.71 12.27
CA PHE A 70 15.55 -0.20 13.64
C PHE A 70 16.93 0.41 13.89
N THR A 71 17.00 1.72 13.71
CA THR A 71 18.25 2.48 13.81
C THR A 71 18.23 3.48 14.96
N ALA A 72 19.41 3.92 15.37
CA ALA A 72 19.59 5.03 16.29
C ALA A 72 20.76 5.90 15.81
N PRO A 73 20.73 7.23 16.07
CA PRO A 73 21.67 8.17 15.46
C PRO A 73 23.05 8.23 16.13
N TRP A 74 23.30 7.40 17.13
CA TRP A 74 24.48 7.44 17.99
C TRP A 74 25.57 6.47 17.56
#